data_AF-A0A7U9XHJ0-F1
#
_entry.id   AF-A0A7U9XHJ0-F1
#
_cell.length_a   1.000
_cell.length_b   1.000
_cell.length_c   1.000
_cell.angle_alpha   90.00
_cell.angle_beta   90.00
_cell.angle_gamma   90.00
#
_symmetry.space_group_name_H-M   'P 1'
#
loop_
_entity.id
_entity.type
_entity.pdbx_description
1 polymer ?
#
loop_
_entity_poly.entity_id
_entity_poly.type
_entity_poly.pdbx_seq_one_letter_code
_entity_poly.pdbx_strand_id
1 'polypeptide(L)'
;MDNRLPYYMTYPMPLLYDDDKNMRRDLDYMKSIYPKAAKLLLPYVEEECDRMEYDGSMMYDEYPDQLQLRLMCRRIYDQVAEEMENPGEWLLDLIQVMTYHELCQRRCEYRNCRKRFF
;
A
#
# COMPACT_ATOMS: atom_id res chain seq x y z
N MET A 1 -10.14 38.38 33.76
CA MET A 1 -9.84 38.39 32.32
C MET A 1 -10.61 37.23 31.74
N ASP A 2 -11.69 37.51 31.00
CA ASP A 2 -12.54 36.50 30.39
C ASP A 2 -11.75 35.81 29.27
N ASN A 3 -11.26 34.59 29.52
CA ASN A 3 -10.61 33.75 28.51
C ASN A 3 -11.66 33.13 27.58
N ARG A 4 -12.44 33.97 26.90
CA ARG A 4 -13.36 33.54 25.84
C ARG A 4 -12.52 33.25 24.62
N LEU A 5 -12.21 31.97 24.41
CA LEU A 5 -11.62 31.49 23.17
C LEU A 5 -12.56 31.92 22.01
N PRO A 6 -12.01 32.42 20.89
CA PRO A 6 -12.82 32.82 19.77
C PRO A 6 -13.60 31.61 19.21
N TYR A 7 -14.79 31.86 18.64
CA TYR A 7 -15.76 30.83 18.22
C TYR A 7 -15.16 29.73 17.31
N TYR A 8 -14.13 30.05 16.54
CA TYR A 8 -13.43 29.10 15.66
C TYR A 8 -12.46 28.16 16.40
N MET A 9 -12.13 28.43 17.67
CA MET A 9 -11.29 27.55 18.52
C MET A 9 -12.10 26.72 19.52
N THR A 10 -13.36 27.07 19.81
CA THR A 10 -14.23 26.31 20.72
C THR A 10 -14.71 24.99 20.12
N TYR A 11 -14.75 24.92 18.79
CA TYR A 11 -14.93 23.69 18.04
C TYR A 11 -13.63 23.43 17.28
N PRO A 12 -12.58 22.91 17.95
CA PRO A 12 -11.43 22.42 17.19
C PRO A 12 -12.04 21.40 16.23
N MET A 13 -11.78 21.57 14.94
CA MET A 13 -12.31 20.78 13.83
C MET A 13 -11.25 19.75 13.43
N PRO A 14 -10.95 18.72 14.25
CA PRO A 14 -9.69 18.00 14.15
C PRO A 14 -9.84 16.73 13.30
N LEU A 15 -11.07 16.42 12.84
CA LEU A 15 -11.43 15.10 12.32
C LEU A 15 -11.82 15.06 10.84
N LEU A 16 -12.03 16.18 10.15
CA LEU A 16 -12.49 16.15 8.74
C LEU A 16 -11.36 16.06 7.70
N TYR A 17 -10.11 16.27 8.11
CA TYR A 17 -8.94 16.24 7.21
C TYR A 17 -7.83 15.28 7.64
N ASP A 18 -8.00 14.57 8.77
CA ASP A 18 -6.97 13.67 9.32
C ASP A 18 -7.22 12.20 8.99
N ASP A 19 -8.28 11.88 8.25
CA ASP A 19 -8.63 10.50 7.87
C ASP A 19 -7.48 9.78 7.16
N ASP A 20 -6.76 10.46 6.25
CA ASP A 20 -5.60 9.84 5.57
C ASP A 20 -4.45 9.54 6.54
N LYS A 21 -4.22 10.43 7.51
CA LYS A 21 -3.18 10.21 8.52
C LYS A 21 -3.56 9.09 9.47
N ASN A 22 -4.85 8.96 9.79
CA ASN A 22 -5.37 7.83 10.55
C ASN A 22 -5.18 6.53 9.77
N MET A 23 -5.60 6.49 8.51
CA MET A 23 -5.45 5.31 7.65
C MET A 23 -3.99 4.87 7.51
N ARG A 24 -3.06 5.81 7.29
CA ARG A 24 -1.61 5.49 7.24
C ARG A 24 -1.12 4.88 8.55
N ARG A 25 -1.50 5.46 9.69
CA ARG A 25 -1.15 4.92 11.02
C ARG A 25 -1.71 3.52 11.23
N ASP A 26 -2.95 3.30 10.82
CA ASP A 26 -3.61 2.00 10.94
C ASP A 26 -2.91 0.96 10.05
N LEU A 27 -2.50 1.35 8.83
CA LEU A 27 -1.76 0.48 7.92
C LEU A 27 -0.38 0.10 8.47
N ASP A 28 0.38 1.07 9.00
CA ASP A 28 1.67 0.81 9.63
C ASP A 28 1.53 -0.13 10.83
N TYR A 29 0.45 0.05 11.61
CA TYR A 29 0.11 -0.85 12.70
C TYR A 29 -0.21 -2.26 12.20
N MET A 30 -1.01 -2.41 11.14
CA MET A 30 -1.32 -3.72 10.56
C MET A 30 -0.06 -4.43 10.03
N LYS A 31 0.85 -3.71 9.36
CA LYS A 31 2.15 -4.24 8.92
C LYS A 31 2.99 -4.76 10.09
N SER A 32 2.88 -4.14 11.27
CA SER A 32 3.61 -4.60 12.46
C SER A 32 3.15 -5.97 12.98
N ILE A 33 1.88 -6.31 12.76
CA ILE A 33 1.25 -7.56 13.22
C ILE A 33 1.49 -8.72 12.23
N TYR A 34 2.00 -8.43 11.03
CA TYR A 34 2.19 -9.45 10.01
C TYR A 34 3.10 -10.59 10.46
N PRO A 35 2.82 -11.83 10.01
CA PRO A 35 3.70 -12.97 10.25
C PRO A 35 5.13 -12.68 9.76
N LYS A 36 6.13 -13.28 10.42
CA LYS A 36 7.55 -13.05 10.12
C LYS A 36 7.89 -13.21 8.63
N ALA A 37 7.34 -14.24 7.98
CA ALA A 37 7.56 -14.47 6.55
C ALA A 37 7.05 -13.32 5.68
N ALA A 38 5.82 -12.85 5.91
CA ALA A 38 5.25 -11.71 5.19
C ALA A 38 6.05 -10.42 5.45
N LYS A 39 6.55 -10.24 6.69
CA LYS A 39 7.37 -9.08 7.04
C LYS A 39 8.72 -9.03 6.32
N LEU A 40 9.29 -10.20 5.99
CA LEU A 40 10.50 -10.30 5.16
C LEU A 40 10.19 -9.97 3.70
N LEU A 41 9.00 -10.33 3.20
CA LEU A 41 8.58 -10.08 1.82
C LEU A 41 8.17 -8.63 1.56
N LEU A 42 7.58 -7.95 2.55
CA LEU A 42 7.10 -6.56 2.45
C LEU A 42 8.05 -5.63 1.68
N PRO A 43 9.35 -5.49 2.00
CA PRO A 43 10.23 -4.57 1.29
C PRO A 43 10.36 -4.89 -0.21
N TYR A 44 10.39 -6.16 -0.60
CA TYR A 44 10.47 -6.56 -2.02
C TYR A 44 9.19 -6.23 -2.78
N VAL A 45 8.05 -6.43 -2.13
CA VAL A 45 6.74 -6.11 -2.72
C VAL A 45 6.60 -4.59 -2.89
N GLU A 46 6.97 -3.82 -1.85
CA GLU A 46 6.94 -2.36 -1.88
C GLU A 46 7.87 -1.81 -2.97
N GLU A 47 9.09 -2.34 -3.09
CA GLU A 47 10.06 -1.93 -4.10
C GLU A 47 9.58 -2.21 -5.54
N GLU A 48 8.96 -3.36 -5.80
CA GLU A 48 8.40 -3.67 -7.12
C GLU A 48 7.18 -2.81 -7.45
N CYS A 49 6.34 -2.51 -6.45
CA CYS A 49 5.23 -1.59 -6.62
C CYS A 49 5.72 -0.15 -6.87
N ASP A 50 6.76 0.30 -6.16
CA ASP A 50 7.40 1.62 -6.32
C ASP A 50 7.98 1.80 -7.73
N ARG A 51 8.61 0.76 -8.27
CA ARG A 51 9.07 0.76 -9.67
C ARG A 51 7.95 0.94 -10.67
N MET A 52 6.72 0.58 -10.30
CA MET A 52 5.52 0.71 -11.13
C MET A 52 4.74 2.01 -10.86
N GLU A 53 5.21 2.90 -9.99
CA GLU A 53 4.61 4.22 -9.75
C GLU A 53 5.05 5.28 -10.76
N TYR A 54 4.96 4.96 -12.05
CA TYR A 54 5.18 5.92 -13.12
C TYR A 54 3.88 6.24 -13.86
N ASP A 55 3.83 7.42 -14.48
CA ASP A 55 2.68 7.85 -15.28
C ASP A 55 2.51 6.93 -16.50
N GLY A 56 1.31 6.38 -16.68
CA GLY A 56 1.04 5.39 -17.73
C GLY A 56 1.50 3.96 -17.39
N SER A 57 1.77 3.70 -16.11
CA SER A 57 1.94 2.34 -15.60
C SER A 57 0.66 1.54 -15.67
N MET A 58 0.80 0.23 -15.91
CA MET A 58 -0.32 -0.71 -15.89
C MET A 58 -1.08 -0.71 -14.54
N MET A 59 -0.41 -0.33 -13.45
CA MET A 59 -1.05 -0.23 -12.13
C MET A 59 -2.32 0.64 -12.14
N TYR A 60 -2.32 1.71 -12.93
CA TYR A 60 -3.41 2.69 -12.97
C TYR A 60 -4.39 2.51 -14.12
N ASP A 61 -4.23 1.46 -14.93
CA ASP A 61 -5.17 1.13 -15.98
C ASP A 61 -6.54 0.74 -15.41
N GLU A 62 -7.60 0.90 -16.21
CA GLU A 62 -8.95 0.46 -15.84
C GLU A 62 -8.96 -1.05 -15.57
N TYR A 63 -8.29 -1.80 -16.46
CA TYR A 63 -8.17 -3.26 -16.41
C TYR A 63 -6.68 -3.65 -16.52
N PRO A 64 -6.00 -3.97 -15.40
CA PRO A 64 -4.63 -4.45 -15.46
C PRO A 64 -4.57 -5.82 -16.13
N ASP A 65 -3.58 -6.04 -16.99
CA ASP A 65 -3.35 -7.33 -17.63
C ASP A 65 -2.85 -8.38 -16.63
N GLN A 66 -3.44 -9.58 -16.69
CA GLN A 66 -3.12 -10.68 -15.80
C GLN A 66 -1.69 -11.19 -15.99
N LEU A 67 -1.17 -11.16 -17.23
CA LEU A 67 0.18 -11.63 -17.50
C LEU A 67 1.22 -10.75 -16.81
N GLN A 68 1.10 -9.44 -16.95
CA GLN A 68 2.06 -8.51 -16.38
C GLN A 68 1.98 -8.49 -14.84
N LEU A 69 0.80 -8.71 -14.25
CA LEU A 69 0.65 -8.95 -12.82
C LEU A 69 1.41 -10.21 -12.35
N ARG A 70 1.28 -11.32 -13.08
CA ARG A 70 2.02 -12.56 -12.78
C ARG A 70 3.52 -12.39 -12.97
N LEU A 71 3.96 -11.65 -13.97
CA LEU A 71 5.38 -11.36 -14.20
C LEU A 71 5.97 -10.53 -13.07
N MET A 72 5.22 -9.56 -12.52
CA MET A 72 5.62 -8.80 -11.33
C MET A 72 5.83 -9.72 -10.12
N CYS A 73 4.86 -10.60 -9.85
CA CYS A 73 4.97 -11.58 -8.75
C CYS A 73 6.17 -12.51 -8.95
N ARG A 74 6.46 -12.90 -10.20
CA ARG A 74 7.58 -13.77 -10.52
C ARG A 74 8.94 -13.10 -10.30
N ARG A 75 9.08 -11.80 -10.60
CA ARG A 75 10.31 -11.04 -10.31
C ARG A 75 10.62 -11.01 -8.81
N ILE A 76 9.59 -10.78 -7.98
CA ILE A 76 9.71 -10.82 -6.52
C ILE A 76 10.13 -12.22 -6.08
N TYR A 77 9.48 -13.25 -6.63
CA TYR A 77 9.82 -14.63 -6.32
C TYR A 77 11.28 -14.95 -6.66
N ASP A 78 11.76 -14.53 -7.84
CA ASP A 78 13.14 -14.77 -8.27
C ASP A 78 14.13 -14.07 -7.33
N GLN A 79 13.86 -12.82 -6.92
CA GLN A 79 14.69 -12.08 -5.94
C GLN A 79 14.72 -12.77 -4.57
N VAL A 80 13.57 -13.20 -4.06
CA VAL A 80 13.47 -13.84 -2.75
C VAL A 80 14.04 -15.26 -2.78
N ALA A 81 13.91 -15.98 -3.89
CA ALA A 81 14.46 -17.31 -4.07
C ALA A 81 16.00 -17.31 -4.11
N GLU A 82 16.63 -16.22 -4.55
CA GLU A 82 18.08 -16.06 -4.43
C GLU A 82 18.53 -15.94 -2.96
N GLU A 83 17.72 -15.32 -2.09
CA GLU A 83 18.04 -15.17 -0.66
C GLU A 83 17.62 -16.37 0.19
N MET A 84 16.49 -16.99 -0.14
CA MET A 84 15.94 -18.13 0.59
C MET A 84 16.29 -19.44 -0.11
N GLU A 85 17.26 -20.16 0.45
CA GLU A 85 17.83 -21.41 -0.09
C GLU A 85 16.80 -22.52 -0.37
N ASN A 86 15.58 -22.45 0.19
CA ASN A 86 14.46 -23.37 -0.08
C ASN A 86 13.11 -22.63 -0.15
N PRO A 87 12.70 -22.10 -1.32
CA PRO A 87 11.38 -21.54 -1.49
C PRO A 87 10.33 -22.66 -1.53
N GLY A 88 9.35 -22.63 -0.62
CA GLY A 88 8.19 -23.53 -0.68
C GLY A 88 7.17 -23.04 -1.71
N GLU A 89 6.34 -23.93 -2.26
CA GLU A 89 5.29 -23.58 -3.24
C GLU A 89 4.32 -22.49 -2.73
N TRP A 90 4.10 -22.43 -1.41
CA TRP A 90 3.27 -21.42 -0.74
C TRP A 90 3.79 -19.98 -0.84
N LEU A 91 5.09 -19.80 -1.15
CA LEU A 91 5.72 -18.49 -1.19
C LEU A 91 5.15 -17.64 -2.32
N LEU A 92 4.94 -18.25 -3.48
CA LEU A 92 4.42 -17.58 -4.66
C LEU A 92 2.97 -17.12 -4.45
N ASP A 93 2.15 -17.95 -3.79
CA ASP A 93 0.78 -17.59 -3.42
C ASP A 93 0.76 -16.42 -2.42
N LEU A 94 1.66 -16.44 -1.43
CA LEU A 94 1.78 -15.34 -0.47
C LEU A 94 2.20 -14.03 -1.15
N ILE A 95 3.20 -14.09 -2.04
CA ILE A 95 3.64 -12.92 -2.83
C ILE A 95 2.49 -12.38 -3.68
N GLN A 96 1.72 -13.25 -4.35
CA GLN A 96 0.56 -12.81 -5.14
C GLN A 96 -0.47 -12.07 -4.29
N VAL A 97 -0.85 -12.64 -3.13
CA VAL A 97 -1.83 -12.00 -2.25
C VAL A 97 -1.31 -10.63 -1.76
N MET A 98 -0.04 -10.56 -1.38
CA MET A 98 0.55 -9.31 -0.88
C MET A 98 0.66 -8.23 -1.97
N THR A 99 1.21 -8.58 -3.14
CA THR A 99 1.31 -7.65 -4.29
C THR A 99 -0.03 -7.11 -4.70
N TYR A 100 -1.07 -7.97 -4.80
CA TYR A 100 -2.40 -7.54 -5.19
C TYR A 100 -3.07 -6.67 -4.11
N HIS A 101 -2.83 -6.95 -2.83
CA HIS A 101 -3.30 -6.11 -1.74
C HIS A 101 -2.73 -4.70 -1.84
N GLU A 102 -1.41 -4.60 -2.02
CA GLU A 102 -0.72 -3.32 -2.14
C GLU A 102 -1.16 -2.55 -3.40
N LEU A 103 -1.27 -3.24 -4.53
CA LEU A 103 -1.83 -2.68 -5.76
C LEU A 103 -3.24 -2.09 -5.55
N CYS A 104 -4.11 -2.82 -4.86
CA CYS A 104 -5.45 -2.35 -4.56
C CYS A 104 -5.41 -1.10 -3.67
N GLN A 105 -4.54 -1.09 -2.67
CA GLN A 105 -4.37 0.04 -1.78
C GLN A 105 -3.91 1.30 -2.54
N ARG A 106 -2.83 1.21 -3.33
CA ARG A 106 -2.31 2.36 -4.10
C ARG A 106 -3.33 2.87 -5.12
N ARG A 107 -4.10 1.99 -5.76
CA ARG A 107 -5.19 2.38 -6.67
C ARG A 107 -6.33 3.11 -5.94
N CYS A 108 -6.68 2.66 -4.73
CA CYS A 108 -7.67 3.34 -3.89
C CYS A 108 -7.18 4.73 -3.47
N GLU A 109 -5.93 4.85 -3.04
CA GLU A 109 -5.30 6.12 -2.68
C GLU A 109 -5.28 7.07 -3.88
N TYR A 110 -4.83 6.62 -5.05
CA TYR A 110 -4.80 7.42 -6.27
C TYR A 110 -6.19 7.94 -6.68
N ARG A 111 -7.22 7.10 -6.59
CA ARG A 111 -8.62 7.51 -6.85
C ARG A 111 -9.13 8.51 -5.83
N ASN A 112 -8.80 8.32 -4.55
CA ASN A 112 -9.20 9.25 -3.48
C ASN A 112 -8.51 10.61 -3.65
N CYS A 113 -7.23 10.63 -4.02
CA CYS A 113 -6.53 11.86 -4.38
C CYS A 113 -7.21 12.57 -5.56
N ARG A 114 -7.47 11.88 -6.67
CA ARG A 114 -8.19 12.50 -7.82
C ARG A 114 -9.54 13.09 -7.42
N LYS A 115 -10.35 12.38 -6.63
CA LYS A 115 -11.67 12.89 -6.17
C LYS A 115 -11.61 14.15 -5.31
N ARG A 116 -10.47 14.48 -4.71
CA ARG A 116 -10.32 15.68 -3.87
C ARG A 116 -9.85 16.90 -4.65
N PHE A 117 -9.14 16.69 -5.76
CA PHE A 117 -8.59 17.77 -6.58
C PHE A 117 -9.48 18.18 -7.75
N PHE A 118 -10.51 17.38 -8.07
CA PHE A 118 -11.56 17.66 -9.05
C PHE A 118 -12.92 17.75 -8.35
#